data_AF-A0A915ACM4-F1
#
_entry.id   AF-A0A915ACM4-F1
#
_cell.length_a   1.000
_cell.length_b   1.000
_cell.length_c   1.000
_cell.angle_alpha   90.00
_cell.angle_beta   90.00
_cell.angle_gamma   90.00
#
_symmetry.space_group_name_H-M   'P 1'
#
loop_
_entity.id
_entity.type
_entity.pdbx_description
1 polymer ?
#
loop_
_entity_poly.entity_id
_entity_poly.type
_entity_poly.pdbx_seq_one_letter_code
_entity_poly.pdbx_strand_id
1 'polypeptide(L)'
;MNSSFAHFLNIVLLSLCFIIALLLFQHGFLLKRHEVHTRSSCSDVTVTRSACWLPARYQRAVILLVDALRYDFVALQSSSSSQALFSGRLPSVTRLLRENNESAVLMHFIADPPTTTMQRLKALTTGSLPTFIDVGSNFASTAIVEDNWVEQIVSSGRNITFLGDDTWISLFPSQFHRHFDMPSFDVNDLNSVDDMIIGHIFEELSRSDWNVLIAHFLGVDHCGHKYGPNHEEMARRLAFIDDLISNVTEILDEETVLIVMGDHGMTETGDHGGDTELETDAAIFIYSRKRLLFTAPPKSISQIDLVPTLSVLLDSPIPFSNVGVLVDCFIAPELLEWAKSSNAWQMVRYAQSVIVEMPQIEPLLRVFDSNSDNMTNQQETMRQIQAIFRASWTNFNMAFMRVGILSFVDTLLTTVNAFFSKRFSFSIVRMYQTNLDGDSMLLQCAHFHFIF
;
A
#
# COMPACT_ATOMS: atom_id res chain seq x y z
N MET A 1 54.89 20.94 -3.05
CA MET A 1 53.63 21.26 -3.77
C MET A 1 53.28 22.71 -3.50
N ASN A 2 52.74 23.43 -4.49
CA ASN A 2 52.32 24.82 -4.32
C ASN A 2 51.15 24.87 -3.32
N SER A 3 51.18 25.77 -2.33
CA SER A 3 50.17 25.82 -1.23
C SER A 3 48.73 25.92 -1.76
N SER A 4 48.54 26.65 -2.86
CA SER A 4 47.25 26.76 -3.55
C SER A 4 46.76 25.43 -4.16
N PHE A 5 47.68 24.61 -4.68
CA PHE A 5 47.35 23.29 -5.24
C PHE A 5 46.94 22.29 -4.16
N ALA A 6 47.61 22.31 -3.00
CA ALA A 6 47.25 21.47 -1.87
C ALA A 6 45.87 21.84 -1.29
N HIS A 7 45.58 23.15 -1.18
CA HIS A 7 44.27 23.62 -0.74
C HIS A 7 43.14 23.23 -1.70
N PHE A 8 43.36 23.40 -3.00
CA PHE A 8 42.43 22.95 -4.04
C PHE A 8 42.17 21.44 -3.96
N LEU A 9 43.23 20.63 -3.85
CA LEU A 9 43.10 19.17 -3.74
C LEU A 9 42.30 18.74 -2.51
N ASN A 10 42.50 19.40 -1.37
CA ASN A 10 41.76 19.10 -0.14
C ASN A 10 40.27 19.44 -0.26
N ILE A 11 39.91 20.56 -0.90
CA ILE A 11 38.52 20.90 -1.18
C ILE A 11 37.88 19.84 -2.07
N VAL A 12 38.59 19.39 -3.12
CA VAL A 12 38.10 18.34 -4.02
C VAL A 12 37.87 17.03 -3.25
N LEU A 13 38.82 16.61 -2.40
CA LEU A 13 38.70 15.38 -1.61
C LEU A 13 37.54 15.44 -0.61
N LEU A 14 37.38 16.55 0.13
CA LEU A 14 36.23 16.72 1.04
C LEU A 14 34.90 16.71 0.30
N SER A 15 34.85 17.36 -0.87
CA SER A 15 33.64 17.37 -1.70
C SER A 15 33.30 15.95 -2.16
N LEU A 16 34.30 15.16 -2.56
CA LEU A 16 34.11 13.75 -2.91
C LEU A 16 33.63 12.91 -1.71
N CYS A 17 34.18 13.13 -0.51
CA CYS A 17 33.73 12.45 0.71
C CYS A 17 32.26 12.76 1.04
N PHE A 18 31.84 14.02 0.94
CA PHE A 18 30.44 14.40 1.10
C PHE A 18 29.55 13.73 0.06
N ILE A 19 29.96 13.73 -1.21
CA ILE A 19 29.21 13.07 -2.30
C ILE A 19 29.08 11.56 -2.02
N ILE A 20 30.16 10.88 -1.65
CA ILE A 20 30.14 9.44 -1.35
C ILE A 20 29.24 9.15 -0.14
N ALA A 21 29.35 9.94 0.93
CA ALA A 21 28.51 9.78 2.12
C ALA A 21 27.02 9.93 1.79
N LEU A 22 26.67 10.94 0.98
CA LEU A 22 25.31 11.16 0.50
C LEU A 22 24.84 10.02 -0.41
N LEU A 23 25.68 9.52 -1.34
CA LEU A 23 25.33 8.40 -2.20
C LEU A 23 25.10 7.11 -1.41
N LEU A 24 25.91 6.83 -0.38
CA LEU A 24 25.72 5.68 0.50
C LEU A 24 24.41 5.80 1.30
N PHE A 25 24.14 6.98 1.88
CA PHE A 25 22.88 7.23 2.57
C PHE A 25 21.69 7.06 1.61
N GLN A 26 21.77 7.68 0.43
CA GLN A 26 20.73 7.61 -0.61
C GLN A 26 20.49 6.17 -1.06
N HIS A 27 21.52 5.35 -1.23
CA HIS A 27 21.36 3.96 -1.63
C HIS A 27 20.68 3.10 -0.55
N GLY A 28 20.85 3.45 0.73
CA GLY A 28 20.16 2.76 1.81
C GLY A 28 18.76 3.29 2.13
N PHE A 29 18.52 4.58 1.87
CA PHE A 29 17.28 5.27 2.20
C PHE A 29 16.27 5.27 1.04
N LEU A 30 16.73 5.51 -0.20
CA LEU A 30 15.83 5.59 -1.35
C LEU A 30 15.58 4.21 -1.93
N LEU A 31 14.44 3.63 -1.57
CA LEU A 31 13.88 2.46 -2.22
C LEU A 31 13.43 2.87 -3.62
N LYS A 32 14.11 2.36 -4.64
CA LYS A 32 13.76 2.58 -6.04
C LYS A 32 13.11 1.32 -6.59
N ARG A 33 11.95 1.47 -7.22
CA ARG A 33 11.34 0.43 -8.03
C ARG A 33 11.18 0.95 -9.45
N HIS A 34 11.52 0.11 -10.43
CA HIS A 34 11.21 0.40 -11.81
C HIS A 34 9.73 0.07 -12.07
N GLU A 35 8.95 1.05 -12.50
CA GLU A 35 7.56 0.83 -12.90
C GLU A 35 7.49 0.10 -14.24
N VAL A 36 6.71 -0.97 -14.30
CA VAL A 36 6.56 -1.76 -15.52
C VAL A 36 5.27 -1.35 -16.24
N HIS A 37 5.37 -1.03 -17.53
CA HIS A 37 4.23 -0.59 -18.35
C HIS A 37 3.41 -1.73 -18.97
N THR A 38 3.84 -2.98 -18.76
CA THR A 38 3.15 -4.18 -19.21
C THR A 38 1.80 -4.31 -18.51
N ARG A 39 0.78 -4.76 -19.26
CA ARG A 39 -0.57 -4.98 -18.75
C ARG A 39 -0.96 -6.44 -18.89
N SER A 40 -1.74 -6.94 -17.95
CA SER A 40 -2.41 -8.22 -18.06
C SER A 40 -3.53 -8.15 -19.09
N SER A 41 -3.86 -9.30 -19.68
CA SER A 41 -4.88 -9.46 -20.70
C SER A 41 -5.73 -10.70 -20.45
N CYS A 42 -6.93 -10.77 -21.03
CA CYS A 42 -7.77 -11.97 -20.95
C CYS A 42 -7.12 -13.22 -21.59
N SER A 43 -6.11 -13.04 -22.47
CA SER A 43 -5.39 -14.16 -23.09
C SER A 43 -4.28 -14.76 -22.21
N ASP A 44 -3.99 -14.16 -21.06
CA ASP A 44 -2.91 -14.61 -20.18
C ASP A 44 -3.23 -15.89 -19.41
N VAL A 45 -4.51 -16.28 -19.36
CA VAL A 45 -4.98 -17.51 -18.74
C VAL A 45 -5.79 -18.32 -19.74
N THR A 46 -5.77 -19.66 -19.63
CA THR A 46 -6.57 -20.53 -20.49
C THR A 46 -8.04 -20.44 -20.12
N VAL A 47 -8.81 -19.67 -20.87
CA VAL A 47 -10.22 -19.39 -20.54
C VAL A 47 -11.20 -20.39 -21.16
N THR A 48 -12.31 -20.65 -20.46
CA THR A 48 -13.57 -21.10 -21.08
C THR A 48 -14.21 -19.95 -21.88
N ARG A 49 -15.03 -20.23 -22.91
CA ARG A 49 -15.47 -19.24 -23.91
C ARG A 49 -16.26 -18.01 -23.41
N SER A 50 -16.58 -17.89 -22.12
CA SER A 50 -17.52 -16.88 -21.60
C SER A 50 -16.99 -15.94 -20.50
N ALA A 51 -15.75 -16.10 -20.05
CA ALA A 51 -15.13 -15.24 -19.03
C ALA A 51 -13.87 -14.55 -19.58
N CYS A 52 -13.35 -13.54 -18.89
CA CYS A 52 -12.01 -13.02 -19.18
C CYS A 52 -10.97 -13.87 -18.45
N TRP A 53 -11.06 -14.00 -17.13
CA TRP A 53 -10.18 -14.83 -16.30
C TRP A 53 -10.96 -15.87 -15.51
N LEU A 54 -12.07 -15.48 -14.86
CA LEU A 54 -12.93 -16.38 -14.11
C LEU A 54 -14.38 -15.89 -14.22
N PRO A 55 -15.40 -16.77 -14.22
CA PRO A 55 -16.79 -16.32 -14.20
C PRO A 55 -17.05 -15.34 -13.04
N ALA A 56 -17.54 -14.13 -13.36
CA ALA A 56 -17.77 -13.09 -12.37
C ALA A 56 -18.70 -13.58 -11.26
N ARG A 57 -18.29 -13.41 -10.00
CA ARG A 57 -19.16 -13.66 -8.85
C ARG A 57 -20.17 -12.53 -8.67
N TYR A 58 -19.73 -11.31 -8.92
CA TYR A 58 -20.52 -10.08 -8.83
C TYR A 58 -20.43 -9.31 -10.14
N GLN A 59 -21.55 -8.70 -10.55
CA GLN A 59 -21.57 -7.82 -11.73
C GLN A 59 -21.19 -6.39 -11.37
N ARG A 60 -21.33 -6.04 -10.09
CA ARG A 60 -21.10 -4.69 -9.56
C ARG A 60 -20.36 -4.70 -8.24
N ALA A 61 -19.63 -3.62 -7.97
CA ALA A 61 -19.02 -3.36 -6.67
C ALA A 61 -19.28 -1.93 -6.21
N VAL A 62 -19.61 -1.76 -4.93
CA VAL A 62 -19.63 -0.47 -4.25
C VAL A 62 -18.47 -0.45 -3.27
N ILE A 63 -17.57 0.51 -3.42
CA ILE A 63 -16.38 0.69 -2.58
C ILE A 63 -16.56 1.99 -1.80
N LEU A 64 -16.77 1.87 -0.49
CA LEU A 64 -16.76 2.99 0.45
C LEU A 64 -15.37 3.03 1.09
N LEU A 65 -14.50 3.88 0.58
CA LEU A 65 -13.18 4.13 1.15
C LEU A 65 -13.32 5.23 2.20
N VAL A 66 -12.97 4.94 3.44
CA VAL A 66 -13.04 5.90 4.54
C VAL A 66 -11.61 6.16 5.00
N ASP A 67 -11.08 7.35 4.69
CA ASP A 67 -9.70 7.71 4.99
C ASP A 67 -9.42 7.56 6.49
N ALA A 68 -8.31 6.90 6.82
CA ALA A 68 -7.88 6.56 8.17
C ALA A 68 -8.85 5.72 9.04
N LEU A 69 -9.71 4.90 8.43
CA LEU A 69 -10.62 3.99 9.16
C LEU A 69 -9.86 2.83 9.83
N ARG A 70 -9.50 3.02 11.10
CA ARG A 70 -8.89 1.99 11.97
C ARG A 70 -9.83 0.84 12.28
N TYR A 71 -9.27 -0.35 12.50
CA TYR A 71 -10.04 -1.53 12.90
C TYR A 71 -10.83 -1.33 14.19
N ASP A 72 -10.23 -0.67 15.18
CA ASP A 72 -10.84 -0.44 16.49
C ASP A 72 -11.93 0.65 16.52
N PHE A 73 -12.04 1.43 15.45
CA PHE A 73 -13.19 2.30 15.22
C PHE A 73 -14.45 1.47 14.89
N VAL A 74 -14.26 0.34 14.22
CA VAL A 74 -15.35 -0.55 13.77
C VAL A 74 -15.74 -1.55 14.85
N ALA A 75 -14.76 -2.27 15.42
CA ALA A 75 -14.99 -3.32 16.40
C ALA A 75 -14.52 -2.91 17.81
N LEU A 76 -15.28 -3.32 18.83
CA LEU A 76 -14.88 -3.16 20.23
C LEU A 76 -13.65 -4.03 20.54
N GLN A 77 -12.59 -3.42 21.08
CA GLN A 77 -11.48 -4.17 21.67
C GLN A 77 -11.87 -4.66 23.07
N SER A 78 -11.64 -5.93 23.35
CA SER A 78 -12.13 -6.62 24.55
C SER A 78 -11.39 -6.27 25.85
N SER A 79 -10.41 -5.35 25.84
CA SER A 79 -9.43 -5.19 26.92
C SER A 79 -9.20 -3.76 27.45
N SER A 80 -9.85 -2.71 26.94
CA SER A 80 -9.60 -1.33 27.43
C SER A 80 -10.52 -0.94 28.60
N SER A 81 -9.93 -0.57 29.74
CA SER A 81 -10.61 -0.15 30.99
C SER A 81 -11.24 1.25 30.94
N SER A 82 -10.94 2.04 29.90
CA SER A 82 -11.65 3.28 29.55
C SER A 82 -12.17 3.15 28.12
N GLN A 83 -13.49 3.18 27.94
CA GLN A 83 -14.10 3.07 26.61
C GLN A 83 -13.81 4.35 25.81
N ALA A 84 -12.81 4.31 24.94
CA ALA A 84 -12.45 5.42 24.08
C ALA A 84 -13.67 5.84 23.24
N LEU A 85 -13.81 7.14 22.98
CA LEU A 85 -14.99 7.69 22.32
C LEU A 85 -15.17 7.15 20.89
N PHE A 86 -14.10 6.73 20.23
CA PHE A 86 -14.11 6.17 18.88
C PHE A 86 -14.40 4.67 18.82
N SER A 87 -14.27 3.93 19.92
CA SER A 87 -14.19 2.46 19.84
C SER A 87 -15.53 1.81 19.54
N GLY A 88 -15.56 0.92 18.53
CA GLY A 88 -16.74 0.14 18.18
C GLY A 88 -17.95 0.98 17.77
N ARG A 89 -17.73 2.06 17.02
CA ARG A 89 -18.74 3.06 16.63
C ARG A 89 -19.51 2.72 15.36
N LEU A 90 -19.32 1.53 14.80
CA LEU A 90 -20.08 1.02 13.67
C LEU A 90 -20.99 -0.16 14.07
N PRO A 91 -22.06 0.08 14.86
CA PRO A 91 -22.96 -0.98 15.31
C PRO A 91 -23.71 -1.68 14.17
N SER A 92 -23.95 -1.03 13.02
CA SER A 92 -24.56 -1.66 11.86
C SER A 92 -23.68 -2.76 11.28
N VAL A 93 -22.35 -2.57 11.26
CA VAL A 93 -21.39 -3.63 10.90
C VAL A 93 -21.51 -4.80 11.87
N THR A 94 -21.51 -4.54 13.18
CA THR A 94 -21.65 -5.59 14.21
C THR A 94 -22.95 -6.38 14.05
N ARG A 95 -24.05 -5.68 13.77
CA ARG A 95 -25.36 -6.28 13.51
C ARG A 95 -25.32 -7.20 12.27
N LEU A 96 -24.76 -6.71 11.16
CA LEU A 96 -24.65 -7.46 9.90
C LEU A 96 -23.80 -8.73 10.05
N LEU A 97 -22.68 -8.66 10.78
CA LEU A 97 -21.83 -9.81 11.07
C LEU A 97 -22.56 -10.90 11.87
N ARG A 98 -23.42 -10.50 12.82
CA ARG A 98 -24.22 -11.42 13.64
C ARG A 98 -25.37 -12.05 12.85
N GLU A 99 -26.03 -11.26 12.02
CA GLU A 99 -27.23 -11.67 11.28
C GLU A 99 -26.89 -12.44 9.99
N ASN A 100 -25.72 -12.22 9.40
CA ASN A 100 -25.33 -12.75 8.09
C ASN A 100 -23.93 -13.39 8.12
N ASN A 101 -23.78 -14.47 8.88
CA ASN A 101 -22.50 -15.11 9.15
C ASN A 101 -21.72 -15.61 7.90
N GLU A 102 -22.39 -15.87 6.77
CA GLU A 102 -21.77 -16.26 5.50
C GLU A 102 -21.80 -15.15 4.43
N SER A 103 -22.41 -14.00 4.71
CA SER A 103 -22.58 -12.91 3.74
C SER A 103 -21.94 -11.58 4.17
N ALA A 104 -21.32 -11.56 5.36
CA ALA A 104 -20.63 -10.43 5.93
C ALA A 104 -19.32 -10.87 6.58
N VAL A 105 -18.27 -10.07 6.47
CA VAL A 105 -16.99 -10.31 7.16
C VAL A 105 -16.31 -9.00 7.52
N LEU A 106 -15.65 -8.96 8.68
CA LEU A 106 -14.77 -7.88 9.12
C LEU A 106 -13.40 -8.48 9.41
N MET A 107 -12.35 -7.87 8.87
CA MET A 107 -10.95 -8.29 9.04
C MET A 107 -10.07 -7.08 9.30
N HIS A 108 -8.92 -7.32 9.92
CA HIS A 108 -7.82 -6.35 9.92
C HIS A 108 -7.26 -6.21 8.51
N PHE A 109 -7.06 -4.98 8.06
CA PHE A 109 -6.66 -4.64 6.70
C PHE A 109 -5.31 -3.93 6.74
N ILE A 110 -4.24 -4.71 6.64
CA ILE A 110 -2.90 -4.27 7.00
C ILE A 110 -2.27 -3.50 5.84
N ALA A 111 -2.02 -2.21 6.06
CA ALA A 111 -1.34 -1.34 5.12
C ALA A 111 0.19 -1.48 5.21
N ASP A 112 0.86 -1.60 4.06
CA ASP A 112 2.33 -1.46 3.99
C ASP A 112 2.72 0.03 4.08
N PRO A 113 3.78 0.41 4.82
CA PRO A 113 4.25 1.80 4.88
C PRO A 113 4.89 2.25 3.55
N PRO A 114 4.87 3.56 3.23
CA PRO A 114 4.30 4.66 4.02
C PRO A 114 2.76 4.71 3.96
N THR A 115 2.15 4.99 5.10
CA THR A 115 0.69 5.05 5.32
C THR A 115 0.08 6.40 4.92
N THR A 116 0.49 6.94 3.76
CA THR A 116 -0.10 8.17 3.19
C THR A 116 -1.15 7.83 2.14
N THR A 117 -2.28 8.52 2.12
CA THR A 117 -3.43 8.27 1.22
C THR A 117 -3.05 7.93 -0.22
N MET A 118 -2.35 8.83 -0.91
CA MET A 118 -1.97 8.62 -2.33
C MET A 118 -1.16 7.32 -2.55
N GLN A 119 -0.25 6.98 -1.64
CA GLN A 119 0.55 5.75 -1.74
C GLN A 119 -0.29 4.51 -1.46
N ARG A 120 -1.29 4.61 -0.58
CA ARG A 120 -2.24 3.53 -0.28
C ARG A 120 -3.20 3.32 -1.44
N LEU A 121 -3.74 4.38 -2.03
CA LEU A 121 -4.54 4.30 -3.26
C LEU A 121 -3.79 3.61 -4.40
N LYS A 122 -2.51 3.94 -4.62
CA LYS A 122 -1.68 3.26 -5.62
C LYS A 122 -1.56 1.76 -5.33
N ALA A 123 -1.31 1.36 -4.09
CA ALA A 123 -1.22 -0.06 -3.73
C ALA A 123 -2.57 -0.80 -3.83
N LEU A 124 -3.66 -0.17 -3.39
CA LEU A 124 -5.03 -0.69 -3.45
C LEU A 124 -5.58 -0.82 -4.87
N THR A 125 -4.96 -0.15 -5.85
CA THR A 125 -5.36 -0.23 -7.26
C THR A 125 -4.46 -1.13 -8.10
N THR A 126 -3.16 -1.15 -7.82
CA THR A 126 -2.17 -1.95 -8.58
C THR A 126 -1.88 -3.31 -7.97
N GLY A 127 -2.12 -3.49 -6.67
CA GLY A 127 -1.70 -4.67 -5.91
C GLY A 127 -0.18 -4.71 -5.68
N SER A 128 0.47 -3.58 -5.86
CA SER A 128 1.93 -3.43 -5.77
C SER A 128 2.34 -2.72 -4.48
N LEU A 129 3.62 -2.82 -4.12
CA LEU A 129 4.15 -2.21 -2.90
C LEU A 129 4.59 -0.76 -3.16
N PRO A 130 4.30 0.17 -2.24
CA PRO A 130 4.71 1.57 -2.38
C PRO A 130 6.23 1.72 -2.25
N THR A 131 6.79 2.79 -2.80
CA THR A 131 8.20 3.16 -2.54
C THR A 131 8.34 4.62 -2.12
N PHE A 132 9.37 4.94 -1.32
CA PHE A 132 9.61 6.30 -0.84
C PHE A 132 9.92 7.32 -1.95
N ILE A 133 10.48 6.90 -3.09
CA ILE A 133 10.73 7.82 -4.22
C ILE A 133 9.43 8.30 -4.84
N ASP A 134 8.36 7.49 -4.83
CA ASP A 134 7.07 7.89 -5.40
C ASP A 134 6.51 9.14 -4.71
N VAL A 135 6.92 9.44 -3.47
CA VAL A 135 6.55 10.68 -2.75
C VAL A 135 7.26 11.91 -3.35
N GLY A 136 8.48 11.74 -3.86
CA GLY A 136 9.34 12.85 -4.33
C GLY A 136 9.44 13.01 -5.86
N SER A 137 9.12 11.98 -6.66
CA SER A 137 9.13 12.05 -8.14
C SER A 137 7.80 12.54 -8.73
N ASN A 138 6.74 12.63 -7.93
CA ASN A 138 5.41 13.12 -8.32
C ASN A 138 5.33 14.60 -8.72
N PHE A 139 6.47 15.30 -8.84
CA PHE A 139 6.53 16.67 -9.37
C PHE A 139 6.36 16.76 -10.91
N ALA A 140 6.40 15.65 -11.65
CA ALA A 140 6.27 15.65 -13.12
C ALA A 140 4.89 15.17 -13.65
N SER A 141 4.30 14.13 -13.03
CA SER A 141 2.91 13.69 -13.23
C SER A 141 2.52 12.69 -12.14
N THR A 142 1.35 12.85 -11.52
CA THR A 142 0.83 11.95 -10.47
C THR A 142 0.10 10.71 -11.01
N ALA A 143 -0.22 10.68 -12.30
CA ALA A 143 -1.04 9.61 -12.89
C ALA A 143 -0.38 8.24 -12.79
N ILE A 144 -1.15 7.21 -12.43
CA ILE A 144 -0.67 5.83 -12.37
C ILE A 144 -0.50 5.29 -13.79
N VAL A 145 0.73 4.86 -14.12
CA VAL A 145 1.04 4.31 -15.45
C VAL A 145 1.07 2.77 -15.46
N GLU A 146 1.30 2.18 -14.29
CA GLU A 146 1.27 0.74 -14.08
C GLU A 146 -0.13 0.16 -14.30
N ASP A 147 -0.16 -1.12 -14.64
CA ASP A 147 -1.41 -1.87 -14.72
C ASP A 147 -2.14 -1.88 -13.37
N ASN A 148 -3.46 -1.73 -13.41
CA ASN A 148 -4.30 -1.59 -12.22
C ASN A 148 -5.75 -2.00 -12.53
N TRP A 149 -6.51 -2.35 -11.51
CA TRP A 149 -7.86 -2.86 -11.72
C TRP A 149 -8.83 -1.80 -12.28
N VAL A 150 -8.60 -0.50 -12.01
CA VAL A 150 -9.44 0.59 -12.53
C VAL A 150 -9.37 0.62 -14.07
N GLU A 151 -8.16 0.62 -14.63
CA GLU A 151 -7.92 0.56 -16.07
C GLU A 151 -8.40 -0.76 -16.68
N GLN A 152 -8.24 -1.89 -15.98
CA GLN A 152 -8.70 -3.20 -16.47
C GLN A 152 -10.24 -3.28 -16.58
N ILE A 153 -10.97 -2.68 -15.63
CA ILE A 153 -12.43 -2.55 -15.72
C ILE A 153 -12.80 -1.66 -16.93
N VAL A 154 -12.20 -0.47 -17.04
CA VAL A 154 -12.53 0.48 -18.12
C VAL A 154 -12.21 -0.09 -19.51
N SER A 155 -11.05 -0.71 -19.68
CA SER A 155 -10.62 -1.30 -20.95
C SER A 155 -11.50 -2.48 -21.41
N SER A 156 -12.23 -3.12 -20.49
CA SER A 156 -13.24 -4.12 -20.80
C SER A 156 -14.63 -3.55 -21.17
N GLY A 157 -14.74 -2.23 -21.33
CA GLY A 157 -15.98 -1.54 -21.69
C GLY A 157 -16.96 -1.37 -20.53
N ARG A 158 -16.49 -1.50 -19.29
CA ARG A 158 -17.28 -1.32 -18.06
C ARG A 158 -17.02 0.05 -17.45
N ASN A 159 -18.02 0.59 -16.77
CA ASN A 159 -17.99 1.96 -16.27
C ASN A 159 -17.64 2.02 -14.78
N ILE A 160 -16.89 3.07 -14.42
CA ILE A 160 -16.62 3.44 -13.03
C ILE A 160 -17.19 4.82 -12.77
N THR A 161 -17.97 4.94 -11.70
CA THR A 161 -18.44 6.21 -11.13
C THR A 161 -17.64 6.51 -9.87
N PHE A 162 -17.12 7.73 -9.74
CA PHE A 162 -16.33 8.16 -8.59
C PHE A 162 -16.98 9.34 -7.85
N LEU A 163 -16.98 9.30 -6.51
CA LEU A 163 -17.34 10.40 -5.64
C LEU A 163 -16.24 10.56 -4.58
N GLY A 164 -15.64 11.73 -4.44
CA GLY A 164 -14.61 11.92 -3.41
C GLY A 164 -13.77 13.15 -3.65
N ASP A 165 -12.45 12.99 -3.59
CA ASP A 165 -11.49 14.07 -3.67
C ASP A 165 -10.62 14.05 -4.95
N ASP A 166 -9.94 15.16 -5.18
CA ASP A 166 -9.09 15.42 -6.35
C ASP A 166 -7.82 14.55 -6.46
N THR A 167 -7.44 13.82 -5.40
CA THR A 167 -6.34 12.84 -5.45
C THR A 167 -6.63 11.74 -6.47
N TRP A 168 -7.87 11.23 -6.50
CA TRP A 168 -8.26 10.20 -7.46
C TRP A 168 -8.25 10.71 -8.91
N ILE A 169 -8.67 11.95 -9.14
CA ILE A 169 -8.61 12.57 -10.47
C ILE A 169 -7.16 12.77 -10.93
N SER A 170 -6.27 13.08 -9.98
CA SER A 170 -4.84 13.21 -10.24
C SER A 170 -4.16 11.87 -10.55
N LEU A 171 -4.63 10.77 -9.96
CA LEU A 171 -4.13 9.40 -10.21
C LEU A 171 -4.75 8.79 -11.49
N PHE A 172 -6.03 9.08 -11.75
CA PHE A 172 -6.84 8.49 -12.82
C PHE A 172 -7.61 9.57 -13.61
N PRO A 173 -6.91 10.37 -14.44
CA PRO A 173 -7.47 11.56 -15.07
C PRO A 173 -8.55 11.28 -16.13
N SER A 174 -8.68 10.04 -16.62
CA SER A 174 -9.58 9.71 -17.74
C SER A 174 -10.42 8.44 -17.54
N GLN A 175 -10.28 7.75 -16.42
CA GLN A 175 -10.88 6.43 -16.21
C GLN A 175 -12.33 6.50 -15.70
N PHE A 176 -12.74 7.62 -15.11
CA PHE A 176 -14.10 7.77 -14.60
C PHE A 176 -15.04 8.26 -15.68
N HIS A 177 -16.07 7.47 -15.98
CA HIS A 177 -17.14 7.88 -16.90
C HIS A 177 -17.99 9.02 -16.29
N ARG A 178 -18.12 9.02 -14.96
CA ARG A 178 -18.77 10.07 -14.19
C ARG A 178 -18.00 10.26 -12.88
N HIS A 179 -17.74 11.51 -12.52
CA HIS A 179 -17.12 11.82 -11.23
C HIS A 179 -17.68 13.09 -10.61
N PHE A 180 -17.63 13.13 -9.28
CA PHE A 180 -17.88 14.31 -8.47
C PHE A 180 -16.72 14.41 -7.46
N ASP A 181 -15.92 15.47 -7.57
CA ASP A 181 -14.72 15.64 -6.77
C ASP A 181 -14.61 17.03 -6.15
N MET A 182 -13.94 17.10 -5.00
CA MET A 182 -13.63 18.32 -4.28
C MET A 182 -12.15 18.33 -3.84
N PRO A 183 -11.58 19.50 -3.51
CA PRO A 183 -10.20 19.58 -3.03
C PRO A 183 -9.97 18.81 -1.72
N SER A 184 -8.84 18.10 -1.62
CA SER A 184 -8.47 17.26 -0.46
C SER A 184 -7.68 17.95 0.65
N PHE A 185 -6.94 19.03 0.38
CA PHE A 185 -5.85 19.47 1.27
C PHE A 185 -6.26 20.24 2.55
N ASP A 186 -7.51 20.67 2.72
CA ASP A 186 -7.90 21.43 3.92
C ASP A 186 -8.39 20.51 5.05
N VAL A 187 -7.46 20.10 5.91
CA VAL A 187 -7.76 19.27 7.10
C VAL A 187 -8.70 19.94 8.11
N ASN A 188 -8.97 21.26 7.98
CA ASN A 188 -9.96 21.91 8.84
C ASN A 188 -11.40 21.67 8.37
N ASP A 189 -11.58 21.27 7.12
CA ASP A 189 -12.86 20.92 6.53
C ASP A 189 -13.17 19.45 6.79
N LEU A 190 -14.14 19.19 7.66
CA LEU A 190 -14.54 17.83 8.03
C LEU A 190 -15.74 17.31 7.23
N ASN A 191 -16.32 18.14 6.35
CA ASN A 191 -17.67 17.86 5.85
C ASN A 191 -17.83 18.05 4.35
N SER A 192 -17.16 19.00 3.68
CA SER A 192 -17.58 19.34 2.30
C SER A 192 -17.49 18.16 1.33
N VAL A 193 -16.43 17.36 1.41
CA VAL A 193 -16.27 16.16 0.57
C VAL A 193 -17.34 15.13 0.92
N ASP A 194 -17.51 14.82 2.20
CA ASP A 194 -18.50 13.85 2.70
C ASP A 194 -19.94 14.26 2.35
N ASP A 195 -20.30 15.54 2.50
CA ASP A 195 -21.61 16.10 2.18
C ASP A 195 -21.88 16.06 0.66
N MET A 196 -20.88 16.34 -0.16
CA MET A 196 -20.97 16.20 -1.63
C MET A 196 -21.25 14.74 -2.00
N ILE A 197 -20.52 13.79 -1.40
CA ILE A 197 -20.74 12.36 -1.65
C ILE A 197 -22.18 11.97 -1.29
N ILE A 198 -22.67 12.36 -0.10
CA ILE A 198 -24.05 12.06 0.32
C ILE A 198 -25.09 12.67 -0.62
N GLY A 199 -24.83 13.87 -1.13
CA GLY A 199 -25.70 14.54 -2.10
C GLY A 199 -25.90 13.76 -3.40
N HIS A 200 -24.98 12.86 -3.76
CA HIS A 200 -24.97 12.17 -5.05
C HIS A 200 -25.05 10.64 -4.96
N ILE A 201 -24.54 10.01 -3.89
CA ILE A 201 -24.33 8.55 -3.82
C ILE A 201 -25.61 7.74 -4.02
N PHE A 202 -26.74 8.15 -3.43
CA PHE A 202 -28.01 7.41 -3.56
C PHE A 202 -28.65 7.59 -4.94
N GLU A 203 -28.45 8.73 -5.60
CA GLU A 203 -28.86 8.91 -6.99
C GLU A 203 -28.04 7.97 -7.87
N GLU A 204 -26.71 7.96 -7.73
CA GLU A 204 -25.82 7.11 -8.52
C GLU A 204 -26.07 5.62 -8.28
N LEU A 205 -26.29 5.19 -7.04
CA LEU A 205 -26.65 3.79 -6.72
C LEU A 205 -27.95 3.33 -7.40
N SER A 206 -28.88 4.25 -7.66
CA SER A 206 -30.14 3.94 -8.36
C SER A 206 -29.97 3.75 -9.88
N ARG A 207 -28.83 4.19 -10.43
CA ARG A 207 -28.52 4.07 -11.85
C ARG A 207 -28.02 2.67 -12.20
N SER A 208 -28.13 2.32 -13.48
CA SER A 208 -27.68 1.02 -14.03
C SER A 208 -26.44 1.13 -14.92
N ASP A 209 -25.89 2.34 -15.11
CA ASP A 209 -24.81 2.63 -16.05
C ASP A 209 -23.40 2.56 -15.44
N TRP A 210 -23.25 1.96 -14.24
CA TRP A 210 -21.98 1.73 -13.56
C TRP A 210 -21.75 0.25 -13.24
N ASN A 211 -20.49 -0.15 -13.22
CA ASN A 211 -20.03 -1.46 -12.75
C ASN A 211 -19.28 -1.36 -11.42
N VAL A 212 -18.51 -0.29 -11.23
CA VAL A 212 -17.91 0.02 -9.93
C VAL A 212 -18.29 1.44 -9.52
N LEU A 213 -18.78 1.60 -8.30
CA LEU A 213 -18.98 2.90 -7.66
C LEU A 213 -17.98 3.04 -6.53
N ILE A 214 -17.17 4.09 -6.56
CA ILE A 214 -16.18 4.40 -5.52
C ILE A 214 -16.61 5.68 -4.83
N ALA A 215 -16.70 5.67 -3.50
CA ALA A 215 -16.96 6.82 -2.66
C ALA A 215 -15.83 6.96 -1.63
N HIS A 216 -15.06 8.05 -1.68
CA HIS A 216 -13.90 8.28 -0.80
C HIS A 216 -14.17 9.43 0.20
N PHE A 217 -14.33 9.07 1.48
CA PHE A 217 -14.67 9.98 2.57
C PHE A 217 -13.42 10.43 3.32
N LEU A 218 -13.30 11.74 3.61
CA LEU A 218 -12.14 12.32 4.30
C LEU A 218 -12.43 12.75 5.74
N GLY A 219 -13.71 12.85 6.12
CA GLY A 219 -14.11 13.45 7.40
C GLY A 219 -13.53 12.74 8.63
N VAL A 220 -13.24 11.43 8.55
CA VAL A 220 -12.60 10.66 9.62
C VAL A 220 -11.13 11.05 9.77
N ASP A 221 -10.32 10.98 8.72
CA ASP A 221 -8.91 11.39 8.75
C ASP A 221 -8.73 12.85 9.16
N HIS A 222 -9.47 13.77 8.54
CA HIS A 222 -9.40 15.19 8.88
C HIS A 222 -9.78 15.46 10.34
N CYS A 223 -10.76 14.71 10.89
CA CYS A 223 -11.10 14.79 12.30
C CYS A 223 -9.95 14.28 13.19
N GLY A 224 -9.25 13.24 12.75
CA GLY A 224 -8.02 12.74 13.35
C GLY A 224 -6.98 13.86 13.48
N HIS A 225 -6.56 14.46 12.37
CA HIS A 225 -5.57 15.56 12.37
C HIS A 225 -5.99 16.75 13.22
N LYS A 226 -7.28 17.13 13.17
CA LYS A 226 -7.78 18.36 13.81
C LYS A 226 -8.00 18.21 15.31
N TYR A 227 -8.55 17.08 15.74
CA TYR A 227 -9.02 16.89 17.12
C TYR A 227 -8.41 15.68 17.83
N GLY A 228 -7.79 14.77 17.09
CA GLY A 228 -7.41 13.44 17.55
C GLY A 228 -8.59 12.45 17.54
N PRO A 229 -8.30 11.14 17.53
CA PRO A 229 -9.33 10.10 17.46
C PRO A 229 -10.23 10.06 18.70
N ASN A 230 -9.72 10.40 19.90
CA ASN A 230 -10.52 10.35 21.13
C ASN A 230 -11.27 11.66 21.40
N HIS A 231 -12.04 12.13 20.41
CA HIS A 231 -12.84 13.34 20.47
C HIS A 231 -14.32 13.06 20.15
N GLU A 232 -15.25 13.86 20.67
CA GLU A 232 -16.69 13.68 20.37
C GLU A 232 -17.00 13.80 18.88
N GLU A 233 -16.26 14.64 18.16
CA GLU A 233 -16.45 14.82 16.72
C GLU A 233 -16.08 13.55 15.93
N MET A 234 -15.04 12.83 16.34
CA MET A 234 -14.69 11.54 15.74
C MET A 234 -15.86 10.56 15.91
N ALA A 235 -16.47 10.50 17.10
CA ALA A 235 -17.64 9.67 17.32
C ALA A 235 -18.84 10.06 16.43
N ARG A 236 -19.02 11.36 16.13
CA ARG A 236 -20.06 11.82 15.19
C ARG A 236 -19.75 11.46 13.74
N ARG A 237 -18.48 11.54 13.31
CA ARG A 237 -18.06 11.13 11.95
C ARG A 237 -18.20 9.62 11.75
N LEU A 238 -17.82 8.82 12.74
CA LEU A 238 -18.01 7.36 12.68
C LEU A 238 -19.48 6.95 12.67
N ALA A 239 -20.34 7.64 13.43
CA ALA A 239 -21.79 7.39 13.40
C ALA A 239 -22.40 7.73 12.02
N PHE A 240 -21.96 8.82 11.39
CA PHE A 240 -22.36 9.17 10.03
C PHE A 240 -21.98 8.08 9.00
N ILE A 241 -20.77 7.52 9.12
CA ILE A 241 -20.35 6.39 8.28
C ILE A 241 -21.20 5.14 8.56
N ASP A 242 -21.52 4.83 9.81
CA ASP A 242 -22.39 3.69 10.15
C ASP A 242 -23.79 3.81 9.55
N ASP A 243 -24.40 5.00 9.63
CA ASP A 243 -25.70 5.30 9.02
C ASP A 243 -25.67 5.09 7.50
N LEU A 244 -24.59 5.55 6.84
CA LEU A 244 -24.38 5.33 5.42
C LEU A 244 -24.29 3.84 5.09
N ILE A 245 -23.50 3.07 5.84
CA ILE A 245 -23.36 1.62 5.64
C ILE A 245 -24.72 0.94 5.77
N SER A 246 -25.51 1.28 6.81
CA SER A 246 -26.85 0.73 6.97
C SER A 246 -27.72 1.01 5.75
N ASN A 247 -27.79 2.27 5.32
CA ASN A 247 -28.62 2.69 4.18
C ASN A 247 -28.21 2.03 2.85
N VAL A 248 -26.90 1.95 2.58
CA VAL A 248 -26.38 1.28 1.37
C VAL A 248 -26.74 -0.20 1.40
N THR A 249 -26.53 -0.89 2.53
CA THR A 249 -26.83 -2.33 2.63
C THR A 249 -28.31 -2.66 2.41
N GLU A 250 -29.22 -1.75 2.78
CA GLU A 250 -30.67 -1.91 2.58
C GLU A 250 -31.07 -1.90 1.10
N ILE A 251 -30.34 -1.21 0.23
CA ILE A 251 -30.68 -1.06 -1.20
C ILE A 251 -29.83 -1.93 -2.14
N LEU A 252 -28.76 -2.56 -1.65
CA LEU A 252 -27.94 -3.48 -2.44
C LEU A 252 -28.75 -4.69 -2.94
N ASP A 253 -28.49 -5.08 -4.19
CA ASP A 253 -29.00 -6.31 -4.79
C ASP A 253 -28.06 -7.52 -4.58
N GLU A 254 -28.43 -8.68 -5.11
CA GLU A 254 -27.65 -9.91 -5.02
C GLU A 254 -26.42 -9.97 -5.94
N GLU A 255 -26.33 -9.08 -6.93
CA GLU A 255 -25.23 -9.06 -7.91
C GLU A 255 -24.17 -8.01 -7.59
N THR A 256 -24.32 -7.31 -6.46
CA THR A 256 -23.43 -6.24 -6.01
C THR A 256 -22.75 -6.61 -4.70
N VAL A 257 -21.42 -6.48 -4.66
CA VAL A 257 -20.64 -6.57 -3.42
C VAL A 257 -20.37 -5.17 -2.86
N LEU A 258 -20.52 -5.02 -1.54
CA LEU A 258 -20.08 -3.83 -0.82
C LEU A 258 -18.75 -4.09 -0.12
N ILE A 259 -17.82 -3.17 -0.30
CA ILE A 259 -16.51 -3.15 0.36
C ILE A 259 -16.40 -1.81 1.08
N VAL A 260 -16.30 -1.83 2.39
CA VAL A 260 -16.01 -0.66 3.23
C VAL A 260 -14.62 -0.85 3.81
N MET A 261 -13.71 0.08 3.57
CA MET A 261 -12.32 -0.10 3.98
C MET A 261 -11.64 1.21 4.35
N GLY A 262 -10.63 1.12 5.21
CA GLY A 262 -9.65 2.19 5.39
C GLY A 262 -8.43 1.96 4.50
N ASP A 263 -7.82 3.03 4.02
CA ASP A 263 -6.55 3.03 3.31
C ASP A 263 -5.35 3.00 4.27
N HIS A 264 -5.50 3.57 5.46
CA HIS A 264 -4.57 3.45 6.59
C HIS A 264 -5.32 3.58 7.93
N GLY A 265 -4.56 3.55 9.03
CA GLY A 265 -5.00 3.97 10.35
C GLY A 265 -4.43 5.34 10.73
N MET A 266 -4.31 5.61 12.03
CA MET A 266 -3.76 6.87 12.55
C MET A 266 -3.23 6.68 13.97
N THR A 267 -2.23 7.48 14.36
CA THR A 267 -1.69 7.49 15.73
C THR A 267 -2.72 7.96 16.75
N GLU A 268 -2.38 7.91 18.04
CA GLU A 268 -3.22 8.47 19.11
C GLU A 268 -3.44 9.99 19.00
N THR A 269 -2.56 10.69 18.28
CA THR A 269 -2.67 12.14 18.02
C THR A 269 -3.34 12.46 16.69
N GLY A 270 -3.68 11.44 15.89
CA GLY A 270 -4.32 11.61 14.58
C GLY A 270 -3.36 11.79 13.41
N ASP A 271 -2.05 11.56 13.61
CA ASP A 271 -1.05 11.59 12.54
C ASP A 271 -0.97 10.24 11.80
N HIS A 272 -0.37 10.24 10.61
CA HIS A 272 -0.07 9.03 9.83
C HIS A 272 1.10 9.25 8.86
N GLY A 273 1.49 8.22 8.10
CA GLY A 273 2.59 8.22 7.13
C GLY A 273 3.77 7.32 7.52
N GLY A 274 3.81 6.85 8.76
CA GLY A 274 4.80 5.93 9.32
C GLY A 274 4.42 4.45 9.20
N ASP A 275 4.99 3.63 10.08
CA ASP A 275 4.89 2.17 10.11
C ASP A 275 4.41 1.61 11.46
N THR A 276 3.83 2.45 12.33
CA THR A 276 3.32 1.97 13.62
C THR A 276 2.09 1.07 13.44
N GLU A 277 1.81 0.22 14.43
CA GLU A 277 0.65 -0.68 14.42
C GLU A 277 -0.67 0.08 14.23
N LEU A 278 -0.84 1.23 14.92
CA LEU A 278 -2.05 2.04 14.79
C LEU A 278 -2.20 2.71 13.42
N GLU A 279 -1.09 3.03 12.74
CA GLU A 279 -1.09 3.62 11.40
C GLU A 279 -1.33 2.56 10.31
N THR A 280 -0.93 1.31 10.56
CA THR A 280 -1.02 0.22 9.57
C THR A 280 -2.29 -0.63 9.71
N ASP A 281 -2.91 -0.66 10.90
CA ASP A 281 -4.10 -1.47 11.18
C ASP A 281 -5.41 -0.76 10.82
N ALA A 282 -5.75 -0.80 9.53
CA ALA A 282 -7.04 -0.34 9.01
C ALA A 282 -8.12 -1.44 9.11
N ALA A 283 -9.39 -1.06 8.89
CA ALA A 283 -10.50 -1.99 8.80
C ALA A 283 -10.83 -2.37 7.35
N ILE A 284 -11.29 -3.61 7.13
CA ILE A 284 -12.07 -3.96 5.93
C ILE A 284 -13.32 -4.75 6.32
N PHE A 285 -14.48 -4.23 5.92
CA PHE A 285 -15.78 -4.87 6.01
C PHE A 285 -16.31 -5.17 4.61
N ILE A 286 -16.66 -6.43 4.34
CA ILE A 286 -17.22 -6.85 3.05
C ILE A 286 -18.59 -7.47 3.29
N TYR A 287 -19.56 -7.04 2.50
CA TYR A 287 -20.94 -7.50 2.56
C TYR A 287 -21.52 -7.80 1.19
N SER A 288 -22.40 -8.79 1.13
CA SER A 288 -23.20 -9.13 -0.04
C SER A 288 -24.56 -9.69 0.40
N ARG A 289 -25.58 -9.58 -0.44
CA ARG A 289 -26.88 -10.23 -0.18
C ARG A 289 -26.83 -11.74 -0.42
N LYS A 290 -25.98 -12.19 -1.34
CA LYS A 290 -25.72 -13.63 -1.56
C LYS A 290 -24.50 -14.10 -0.79
N ARG A 291 -24.37 -15.42 -0.64
CA ARG A 291 -23.25 -16.05 0.08
C ARG A 291 -21.90 -15.51 -0.42
N LEU A 292 -21.12 -15.01 0.54
CA LEU A 292 -19.80 -14.41 0.36
C LEU A 292 -18.69 -15.36 0.78
N LEU A 293 -18.85 -16.06 1.91
CA LEU A 293 -17.82 -16.89 2.53
C LEU A 293 -18.04 -18.38 2.23
N PHE A 294 -16.99 -19.03 1.73
CA PHE A 294 -16.95 -20.48 1.47
C PHE A 294 -16.05 -21.24 2.44
N THR A 295 -15.12 -20.54 3.09
CA THR A 295 -14.27 -21.05 4.17
C THR A 295 -14.15 -20.01 5.28
N ALA A 296 -13.56 -20.39 6.41
CA ALA A 296 -13.33 -19.46 7.50
C ALA A 296 -12.40 -18.32 7.05
N PRO A 297 -12.80 -17.04 7.18
CA PRO A 297 -11.95 -15.92 6.81
C PRO A 297 -10.76 -15.81 7.76
N PRO A 298 -9.60 -15.33 7.27
CA PRO A 298 -8.48 -15.00 8.15
C PRO A 298 -8.85 -13.81 9.06
N LYS A 299 -8.11 -13.63 10.15
CA LYS A 299 -8.28 -12.44 11.01
C LYS A 299 -7.78 -11.16 10.35
N SER A 300 -6.73 -11.29 9.54
CA SER A 300 -6.05 -10.18 8.87
C SER A 300 -5.70 -10.55 7.43
N ILE A 301 -5.67 -9.56 6.56
CA ILE A 301 -5.16 -9.64 5.19
C ILE A 301 -4.27 -8.43 4.90
N SER A 302 -3.33 -8.54 3.96
CA SER A 302 -2.62 -7.35 3.46
C SER A 302 -3.52 -6.56 2.52
N GLN A 303 -3.36 -5.24 2.43
CA GLN A 303 -4.14 -4.43 1.47
C GLN A 303 -4.00 -4.88 0.02
N ILE A 304 -2.78 -5.24 -0.38
CA ILE A 304 -2.48 -5.72 -1.73
C ILE A 304 -3.21 -7.04 -2.06
N ASP A 305 -3.57 -7.85 -1.07
CA ASP A 305 -4.26 -9.14 -1.26
C ASP A 305 -5.73 -8.93 -1.72
N LEU A 306 -6.30 -7.74 -1.50
CA LEU A 306 -7.62 -7.37 -2.01
C LEU A 306 -7.63 -7.24 -3.54
N VAL A 307 -6.54 -6.79 -4.15
CA VAL A 307 -6.48 -6.50 -5.60
C VAL A 307 -6.70 -7.73 -6.49
N PRO A 308 -5.98 -8.85 -6.32
CA PRO A 308 -6.26 -10.05 -7.10
C PRO A 308 -7.65 -10.61 -6.76
N THR A 309 -8.09 -10.49 -5.50
CA THR A 309 -9.40 -10.94 -5.04
C THR A 309 -10.53 -10.17 -5.73
N LEU A 310 -10.47 -8.84 -5.77
CA LEU A 310 -11.44 -7.99 -6.45
C LEU A 310 -11.47 -8.27 -7.96
N SER A 311 -10.29 -8.44 -8.57
CA SER A 311 -10.16 -8.75 -9.99
C SER A 311 -10.90 -10.04 -10.36
N VAL A 312 -10.70 -11.13 -9.59
CA VAL A 312 -11.40 -12.39 -9.87
C VAL A 312 -12.89 -12.36 -9.51
N LEU A 313 -13.29 -11.62 -8.47
CA LEU A 313 -14.70 -11.47 -8.10
C LEU A 313 -15.52 -10.74 -9.18
N LEU A 314 -14.88 -9.85 -9.92
CA LEU A 314 -15.50 -9.05 -10.99
C LEU A 314 -15.18 -9.56 -12.40
N ASP A 315 -14.46 -10.66 -12.60
CA ASP A 315 -13.96 -11.09 -13.92
C ASP A 315 -13.17 -10.00 -14.65
N SER A 316 -12.03 -9.64 -14.07
CA SER A 316 -11.05 -8.73 -14.63
C SER A 316 -9.66 -9.36 -14.53
N PRO A 317 -8.74 -9.09 -15.48
CA PRO A 317 -7.37 -9.53 -15.34
C PRO A 317 -6.76 -9.02 -14.03
N ILE A 318 -6.04 -9.89 -13.31
CA ILE A 318 -5.23 -9.44 -12.17
C ILE A 318 -4.11 -8.53 -12.72
N PRO A 319 -3.93 -7.31 -12.19
CA PRO A 319 -2.94 -6.37 -12.69
C PRO A 319 -1.55 -6.99 -12.82
N PHE A 320 -0.82 -6.64 -13.88
CA PHE A 320 0.46 -7.25 -14.20
C PHE A 320 1.47 -7.15 -13.05
N SER A 321 1.59 -5.99 -12.39
CA SER A 321 2.53 -5.75 -11.29
C SER A 321 1.98 -6.12 -9.91
N ASN A 322 0.83 -6.79 -9.83
CA ASN A 322 0.27 -7.27 -8.58
C ASN A 322 1.23 -8.27 -7.89
N VAL A 323 1.40 -8.10 -6.59
CA VAL A 323 2.13 -9.03 -5.70
C VAL A 323 1.26 -9.50 -4.52
N GLY A 324 -0.02 -9.13 -4.51
CA GLY A 324 -1.02 -9.65 -3.59
C GLY A 324 -1.35 -11.11 -3.89
N VAL A 325 -1.71 -11.85 -2.84
CA VAL A 325 -2.22 -13.23 -2.91
C VAL A 325 -3.71 -13.22 -2.65
N LEU A 326 -4.49 -13.91 -3.49
CA LEU A 326 -5.95 -13.94 -3.35
C LEU A 326 -6.41 -14.42 -1.94
N VAL A 327 -7.53 -13.85 -1.51
CA VAL A 327 -8.17 -14.25 -0.25
C VAL A 327 -9.17 -15.38 -0.51
N ASP A 328 -8.69 -16.60 -0.31
CA ASP A 328 -9.39 -17.86 -0.67
C ASP A 328 -10.84 -17.96 -0.16
N CYS A 329 -11.18 -17.35 0.98
CA CYS A 329 -12.50 -17.51 1.58
C CYS A 329 -13.66 -16.93 0.75
N PHE A 330 -13.36 -16.05 -0.21
CA PHE A 330 -14.35 -15.46 -1.11
C PHE A 330 -14.57 -16.23 -2.41
N ILE A 331 -13.74 -17.24 -2.68
CA ILE A 331 -13.74 -17.97 -3.95
C ILE A 331 -14.53 -19.26 -3.80
N ALA A 332 -15.47 -19.49 -4.73
CA ALA A 332 -16.26 -20.71 -4.75
C ALA A 332 -15.35 -21.95 -4.91
N PRO A 333 -15.60 -23.07 -4.19
CA PRO A 333 -14.72 -24.24 -4.21
C PRO A 333 -14.38 -24.77 -5.61
N GLU A 334 -15.35 -24.72 -6.53
CA GLU A 334 -15.20 -25.15 -7.92
C GLU A 334 -14.29 -24.25 -8.78
N LEU A 335 -14.04 -23.01 -8.34
CA LEU A 335 -13.18 -22.04 -9.01
C LEU A 335 -11.83 -21.83 -8.31
N LEU A 336 -11.67 -22.34 -7.08
CA LEU A 336 -10.54 -22.02 -6.21
C LEU A 336 -9.18 -22.38 -6.82
N GLU A 337 -9.05 -23.58 -7.39
CA GLU A 337 -7.79 -24.02 -8.01
C GLU A 337 -7.42 -23.15 -9.22
N TRP A 338 -8.42 -22.79 -10.04
CA TRP A 338 -8.21 -21.93 -11.20
C TRP A 338 -7.82 -20.50 -10.79
N ALA A 339 -8.47 -19.95 -9.76
CA ALA A 339 -8.15 -18.64 -9.22
C ALA A 339 -6.70 -18.58 -8.70
N LYS A 340 -6.29 -19.59 -7.91
CA LYS A 340 -4.93 -19.71 -7.38
C LYS A 340 -3.89 -19.84 -8.47
N SER A 341 -4.13 -20.71 -9.45
CA SER A 341 -3.19 -20.89 -10.55
C SER A 341 -3.05 -19.60 -11.38
N SER A 342 -4.16 -18.89 -11.63
CA SER A 342 -4.15 -17.61 -12.36
C SER A 342 -3.35 -16.54 -11.62
N ASN A 343 -3.53 -16.40 -10.31
CA ASN A 343 -2.74 -15.47 -9.48
C ASN A 343 -1.25 -15.85 -9.46
N ALA A 344 -0.93 -17.14 -9.34
CA ALA A 344 0.45 -17.61 -9.33
C ALA A 344 1.17 -17.33 -10.66
N TRP A 345 0.53 -17.65 -11.79
CA TRP A 345 1.09 -17.36 -13.11
C TRP A 345 1.23 -15.86 -13.35
N GLN A 346 0.29 -15.02 -12.89
CA GLN A 346 0.44 -13.57 -12.95
C GLN A 346 1.68 -13.10 -12.17
N MET A 347 1.84 -13.51 -10.91
CA MET A 347 2.98 -13.11 -10.08
C MET A 347 4.31 -13.60 -10.67
N VAL A 348 4.34 -14.81 -11.24
CA VAL A 348 5.52 -15.37 -11.91
C VAL A 348 5.90 -14.56 -13.16
N ARG A 349 4.93 -14.17 -14.01
CA ARG A 349 5.19 -13.29 -15.16
C ARG A 349 5.79 -11.94 -14.73
N TYR A 350 5.27 -11.37 -13.65
CA TYR A 350 5.83 -10.14 -13.09
C TYR A 350 7.26 -10.34 -12.58
N ALA A 351 7.48 -11.38 -11.77
CA ALA A 351 8.79 -11.76 -11.25
C ALA A 351 9.83 -12.00 -12.36
N GLN A 352 9.43 -12.63 -13.47
CA GLN A 352 10.28 -12.78 -14.65
C GLN A 352 10.65 -11.44 -15.29
N SER A 353 9.73 -10.47 -15.30
CA SER A 353 10.00 -9.14 -15.89
C SER A 353 11.02 -8.32 -15.12
N VAL A 354 11.20 -8.59 -13.82
CA VAL A 354 12.12 -7.85 -12.93
C VAL A 354 13.36 -8.67 -12.54
N ILE A 355 13.58 -9.85 -13.14
CA ILE A 355 14.66 -10.78 -12.77
C ILE A 355 16.06 -10.17 -12.92
N VAL A 356 16.24 -9.24 -13.88
CA VAL A 356 17.52 -8.54 -14.10
C VAL A 356 17.85 -7.61 -12.93
N GLU A 357 16.83 -6.99 -12.35
CA GLU A 357 16.96 -6.10 -11.19
C GLU A 357 17.03 -6.89 -9.88
N MET A 358 16.38 -8.07 -9.85
CA MET A 358 16.25 -8.91 -8.66
C MET A 358 16.66 -10.37 -8.96
N PRO A 359 17.96 -10.63 -9.21
CA PRO A 359 18.45 -11.95 -9.60
C PRO A 359 18.24 -13.04 -8.54
N GLN A 360 18.03 -12.66 -7.26
CA GLN A 360 17.68 -13.58 -6.18
C GLN A 360 16.35 -14.32 -6.40
N ILE A 361 15.51 -13.87 -7.33
CA ILE A 361 14.23 -14.50 -7.67
C ILE A 361 14.43 -15.69 -8.65
N GLU A 362 15.53 -15.73 -9.40
CA GLU A 362 15.77 -16.74 -10.42
C GLU A 362 15.67 -18.20 -9.90
N PRO A 363 16.25 -18.57 -8.74
CA PRO A 363 16.13 -19.94 -8.23
C PRO A 363 14.68 -20.34 -7.96
N LEU A 364 13.86 -19.39 -7.49
CA LEU A 364 12.45 -19.61 -7.19
C LEU A 364 11.64 -19.88 -8.46
N LEU A 365 11.90 -19.13 -9.52
CA LEU A 365 11.26 -19.33 -10.83
C LEU A 365 11.59 -20.71 -11.42
N ARG A 366 12.82 -21.19 -11.27
CA ARG A 366 13.21 -22.54 -11.72
C ARG A 366 12.44 -23.66 -10.98
N VAL A 367 12.19 -23.47 -9.68
CA VAL A 367 11.38 -24.41 -8.87
C VAL A 367 9.92 -24.40 -9.32
N PHE A 368 9.38 -23.21 -9.61
CA PHE A 368 8.04 -23.05 -10.17
C PHE A 368 7.90 -23.78 -11.50
N ASP A 369 8.80 -23.53 -12.46
CA ASP A 369 8.75 -24.15 -13.80
C ASP A 369 8.86 -25.68 -13.74
N SER A 370 9.61 -26.21 -12.77
CA SER A 370 9.78 -27.66 -12.59
C SER A 370 8.54 -28.35 -12.01
N ASN A 371 7.65 -27.61 -11.33
CA ASN A 371 6.48 -28.13 -10.63
C ASN A 371 5.26 -27.23 -10.84
N SER A 372 5.06 -26.74 -12.06
CA SER A 372 4.07 -25.70 -12.37
C SER A 372 2.63 -26.12 -12.07
N ASP A 373 2.33 -27.41 -12.13
CA ASP A 373 0.97 -27.96 -11.94
C ASP A 373 0.66 -28.28 -10.47
N ASN A 374 1.65 -28.18 -9.56
CA ASN A 374 1.46 -28.49 -8.15
C ASN A 374 0.96 -27.25 -7.38
N MET A 375 -0.29 -27.32 -6.91
CA MET A 375 -0.94 -26.19 -6.21
C MET A 375 -0.17 -25.73 -4.95
N THR A 376 0.33 -26.66 -4.14
CA THR A 376 1.13 -26.33 -2.96
C THR A 376 2.39 -25.56 -3.34
N ASN A 377 3.06 -25.97 -4.43
CA ASN A 377 4.23 -25.28 -4.96
C ASN A 377 3.88 -23.88 -5.49
N GLN A 378 2.77 -23.71 -6.19
CA GLN A 378 2.29 -22.40 -6.65
C GLN A 378 2.04 -21.45 -5.47
N GLN A 379 1.34 -21.92 -4.44
CA GLN A 379 1.06 -21.12 -3.24
C GLN A 379 2.33 -20.71 -2.49
N GLU A 380 3.27 -21.65 -2.32
CA GLU A 380 4.55 -21.36 -1.66
C GLU A 380 5.39 -20.38 -2.48
N THR A 381 5.41 -20.54 -3.81
CA THR A 381 6.10 -19.61 -4.72
C THR A 381 5.53 -18.19 -4.59
N MET A 382 4.21 -18.03 -4.61
CA MET A 382 3.57 -16.71 -4.45
C MET A 382 3.98 -16.05 -3.13
N ARG A 383 3.93 -16.80 -2.02
CA ARG A 383 4.34 -16.28 -0.70
C ARG A 383 5.80 -15.84 -0.67
N GLN A 384 6.70 -16.63 -1.26
CA GLN A 384 8.12 -16.30 -1.31
C GLN A 384 8.41 -15.09 -2.22
N ILE A 385 7.74 -14.98 -3.38
CA ILE A 385 7.82 -13.81 -4.25
C ILE A 385 7.37 -12.55 -3.49
N GLN A 386 6.20 -12.60 -2.86
CA GLN A 386 5.68 -11.47 -2.08
C GLN A 386 6.64 -11.07 -0.95
N ALA A 387 7.21 -12.05 -0.22
CA ALA A 387 8.18 -11.78 0.84
C ALA A 387 9.47 -11.12 0.32
N ILE A 388 10.02 -11.58 -0.82
CA ILE A 388 11.20 -10.99 -1.44
C ILE A 388 10.93 -9.54 -1.87
N PHE A 389 9.78 -9.29 -2.51
CA PHE A 389 9.40 -7.95 -2.93
C PHE A 389 9.17 -7.01 -1.76
N ARG A 390 8.45 -7.44 -0.72
CA ARG A 390 8.27 -6.66 0.51
C ARG A 390 9.61 -6.33 1.15
N ALA A 391 10.48 -7.33 1.32
CA ALA A 391 11.81 -7.11 1.87
C ALA A 391 12.68 -6.12 1.06
N SER A 392 12.43 -6.01 -0.25
CA SER A 392 13.23 -5.14 -1.14
C SER A 392 12.67 -3.73 -1.29
N TRP A 393 11.36 -3.55 -1.14
CA TRP A 393 10.68 -2.27 -1.43
C TRP A 393 10.07 -1.57 -0.23
N THR A 394 9.97 -2.22 0.93
CA THR A 394 9.47 -1.58 2.16
C THR A 394 10.53 -1.40 3.25
N ASN A 395 11.70 -2.05 3.13
CA ASN A 395 12.73 -2.03 4.19
C ASN A 395 13.94 -1.21 3.78
N PHE A 396 14.27 -0.19 4.58
CA PHE A 396 15.52 0.56 4.42
C PHE A 396 16.76 -0.29 4.69
N ASN A 397 17.84 -0.04 3.94
CA ASN A 397 19.12 -0.62 4.27
C ASN A 397 19.82 0.22 5.37
N MET A 398 19.52 -0.15 6.61
CA MET A 398 20.06 0.53 7.81
C MET A 398 21.60 0.57 7.83
N ALA A 399 22.28 -0.43 7.27
CA ALA A 399 23.73 -0.46 7.24
C ALA A 399 24.29 0.66 6.34
N PHE A 400 23.79 0.77 5.10
CA PHE A 400 24.19 1.84 4.19
C PHE A 400 23.83 3.22 4.72
N MET A 401 22.65 3.39 5.30
CA MET A 401 22.26 4.66 5.92
C MET A 401 23.18 5.05 7.08
N ARG A 402 23.49 4.11 7.99
CA ARG A 402 24.41 4.36 9.10
C ARG A 402 25.80 4.73 8.62
N VAL A 403 26.35 3.97 7.65
CA VAL A 403 27.67 4.28 7.07
C VAL A 403 27.64 5.65 6.39
N GLY A 404 26.59 5.99 5.65
CA GLY A 404 26.41 7.29 5.02
C GLY A 404 26.38 8.44 6.04
N ILE A 405 25.56 8.35 7.08
CA ILE A 405 25.46 9.36 8.15
C ILE A 405 26.80 9.52 8.88
N LEU A 406 27.41 8.41 9.31
CA LEU A 406 28.69 8.47 10.03
C LEU A 406 29.79 9.07 9.16
N SER A 407 29.84 8.71 7.87
CA SER A 407 30.79 9.29 6.90
C SER A 407 30.53 10.78 6.68
N PHE A 408 29.28 11.21 6.65
CA PHE A 408 28.91 12.62 6.53
C PHE A 408 29.35 13.43 7.75
N VAL A 409 29.08 12.93 8.96
CA VAL A 409 29.48 13.57 10.22
C VAL A 409 31.00 13.66 10.33
N ASP A 410 31.73 12.59 9.99
CA ASP A 410 33.20 12.59 10.00
C ASP A 410 33.78 13.61 9.00
N THR A 411 33.20 13.68 7.78
CA THR A 411 33.59 14.67 6.77
C THR A 411 33.31 16.10 7.24
N LEU A 412 32.17 16.33 7.90
CA LEU A 412 31.81 17.63 8.48
C LEU A 412 32.78 18.05 9.59
N LEU A 413 33.07 17.16 10.53
CA LEU A 413 34.04 17.42 11.61
C LEU A 413 35.44 17.69 11.06
N THR A 414 35.87 16.94 10.04
CA THR A 414 37.14 17.17 9.35
C THR A 414 37.19 18.54 8.68
N THR A 415 36.09 18.95 8.04
CA THR A 415 35.96 20.28 7.40
C THR A 415 36.04 21.40 8.43
N VAL A 416 35.31 21.27 9.54
CA VAL A 416 35.32 22.24 10.65
C VAL A 416 36.72 22.32 11.27
N ASN A 417 37.36 21.19 11.54
CA ASN A 417 38.71 21.15 12.09
C ASN A 417 39.73 21.80 11.13
N ALA A 418 39.64 21.52 9.83
CA ALA A 418 40.51 22.13 8.83
C ALA A 418 40.33 23.66 8.76
N PHE A 419 39.09 24.15 8.92
CA PHE A 419 38.78 25.57 8.97
C PHE A 419 39.43 26.28 10.18
N PHE A 420 39.32 25.69 11.38
CA PHE A 420 39.84 26.29 12.61
C PHE A 420 41.35 26.11 12.82
N SER A 421 41.92 24.98 12.41
CA SER A 421 43.34 24.67 12.67
C SER A 421 44.30 25.19 11.59
N LYS A 422 43.79 25.67 10.44
CA LYS A 422 44.58 25.97 9.22
C LYS A 422 45.48 24.81 8.77
N ARG A 423 45.22 23.58 9.24
CA ARG A 423 45.94 22.34 8.89
C ARG A 423 44.93 21.25 8.56
N PHE A 424 45.23 20.45 7.55
CA PHE A 424 44.42 19.28 7.22
C PHE A 424 44.96 18.06 7.95
N SER A 425 44.10 17.32 8.64
CA SER A 425 44.42 16.00 9.19
C SER A 425 43.22 15.08 8.94
N PHE A 426 43.40 14.04 8.13
CA PHE A 426 42.40 12.97 7.96
C PHE A 426 42.48 12.01 9.14
N SER A 427 41.34 11.51 9.64
CA SER A 427 41.30 10.30 10.45
C SER A 427 40.40 9.30 9.73
N ILE A 428 40.97 8.23 9.18
CA ILE A 428 40.16 7.19 8.51
C ILE A 428 39.59 6.27 9.59
N VAL A 429 38.27 6.24 9.72
CA VAL A 429 37.58 5.20 10.50
C VAL A 429 37.76 3.86 9.77
N ARG A 430 38.56 2.94 10.32
CA ARG A 430 38.60 1.54 9.85
C ARG A 430 37.35 0.83 10.36
N MET A 431 36.40 0.51 9.48
CA MET A 431 35.40 -0.53 9.75
C MET A 431 35.96 -1.89 9.37
N TYR A 432 36.18 -2.75 10.37
CA TYR A 432 36.39 -4.18 10.15
C TYR A 432 35.03 -4.84 9.86
N GLN A 433 34.99 -5.64 8.81
CA GLN A 433 33.89 -6.54 8.49
C GLN A 433 34.00 -7.76 9.41
N THR A 434 32.94 -8.13 10.14
CA THR A 434 32.86 -9.44 10.82
C THR A 434 31.62 -10.21 10.39
N ASN A 435 31.84 -11.52 10.28
CA ASN A 435 30.96 -12.54 9.73
C ASN A 435 29.58 -12.62 10.38
N LEU A 436 28.67 -13.21 9.59
CA LEU A 436 27.46 -13.91 9.98
C LEU A 436 27.74 -14.82 11.19
N ASP A 437 27.43 -14.35 12.39
CA ASP A 437 26.95 -15.09 13.57
C ASP A 437 27.18 -14.20 14.79
N GLY A 438 26.08 -13.90 15.50
CA GLY A 438 26.03 -12.83 16.50
C GLY A 438 27.01 -13.02 17.65
N ASP A 439 27.92 -12.07 17.81
CA ASP A 439 28.38 -11.59 19.12
C ASP A 439 29.07 -10.23 18.99
N SER A 440 28.91 -9.39 20.01
CA SER A 440 29.31 -7.98 20.04
C SER A 440 30.83 -7.75 19.94
N MET A 441 31.28 -6.74 19.18
CA MET A 441 32.62 -6.17 19.33
C MET A 441 32.65 -4.63 19.24
N LEU A 442 33.44 -4.05 20.14
CA LEU A 442 33.76 -2.62 20.30
C LEU A 442 34.51 -2.03 19.08
N LEU A 443 34.12 -0.81 18.69
CA LEU A 443 34.87 0.04 17.76
C LEU A 443 36.24 0.41 18.35
N GLN A 444 37.33 0.18 17.63
CA GLN A 444 38.62 0.83 17.87
C GLN A 444 39.00 1.71 16.68
N CYS A 445 39.09 3.03 16.91
CA CYS A 445 39.62 4.00 15.96
C CYS A 445 41.15 3.88 15.85
N ALA A 446 41.67 3.79 14.62
CA ALA A 446 43.08 3.97 14.34
C ALA A 446 43.31 5.38 13.79
N HIS A 447 44.07 6.21 14.50
CA HIS A 447 44.52 7.52 14.00
C HIS A 447 45.67 7.34 13.00
N PHE A 448 45.49 7.82 11.77
CA PHE A 448 46.61 8.08 10.85
C PHE A 448 46.84 9.59 10.75
N HIS A 449 47.93 10.07 11.35
CA HIS A 449 48.40 11.42 11.10
C HIS A 449 49.08 11.49 9.73
N PHE A 450 48.39 12.03 8.74
CA PHE A 450 49.06 12.63 7.59
C PHE A 450 49.25 14.11 7.87
N ILE A 451 50.48 14.48 8.24
CA ILE A 451 50.92 15.87 8.32
C ILE A 451 51.33 16.28 6.90
N PHE A 452 50.58 17.18 6.26
CA PHE A 452 51.01 17.89 5.05
C PHE A 452 50.97 19.40 5.27
#